data_AF-A0A4P8XVA7-F1
#
_entry.id   AF-A0A4P8XVA7-F1
#
_cell.length_a   1.000
_cell.length_b   1.000
_cell.length_c   1.000
_cell.angle_alpha   90.00
_cell.angle_beta   90.00
_cell.angle_gamma   90.00
#
_symmetry.space_group_name_H-M   'P 1'
#
loop_
_entity.id
_entity.type
_entity.pdbx_description
1 polymer ?
#
loop_
_entity_poly.entity_id
_entity_poly.type
_entity_poly.pdbx_seq_one_letter_code
_entity_poly.pdbx_strand_id
1 'polypeptide(L)'
;MFLLLRKSLIFRRLLMLNRIKHYFTLDCVIFTIMTVVLSIVYYFATWDSTVKTITVEGLFKTFGTMVFSYFTVTTVMAFLFMILEKHINENGYIGHLISMAIVLSCVYGLGGGVFDWFPIFSIWSLYTFIVIVIVYTIVFFTMFHKNVEDSNKINEKLKKMQEKNNE
;
A
#
# COMPACT_ATOMS: atom_id res chain seq x y z
N MET A 1 -25.97 21.58 18.47
CA MET A 1 -25.43 20.20 18.46
C MET A 1 -25.34 19.60 17.05
N PHE A 2 -26.39 19.66 16.23
CA PHE A 2 -26.41 19.11 14.85
C PHE A 2 -25.37 19.71 13.88
N LEU A 3 -25.09 21.02 14.00
CA LEU A 3 -24.09 21.74 13.18
C LEU A 3 -22.63 21.34 13.49
N LEU A 4 -22.33 20.99 14.74
CA LEU A 4 -20.99 20.54 15.16
C LEU A 4 -20.72 19.12 14.66
N LEU A 5 -21.72 18.24 14.72
CA LEU A 5 -21.66 16.90 14.12
C LEU A 5 -21.46 16.94 12.60
N ARG A 6 -22.16 17.86 11.90
CA ARG A 6 -22.03 18.01 10.44
C ARG A 6 -20.65 18.54 10.03
N LYS A 7 -20.10 19.53 10.75
CA LYS A 7 -18.73 20.03 10.52
C LYS A 7 -17.66 18.97 10.81
N SER A 8 -17.82 18.20 11.89
CA SER A 8 -16.92 17.10 12.25
C SER A 8 -16.90 16.00 11.16
N LEU A 9 -18.07 15.66 10.61
CA LEU A 9 -18.21 14.69 9.51
C LEU A 9 -17.56 15.17 8.20
N ILE A 10 -17.75 16.44 7.85
CA ILE A 10 -17.15 17.05 6.65
C ILE A 10 -15.63 17.12 6.80
N PHE A 11 -15.12 17.49 7.98
CA PHE A 11 -13.69 17.54 8.26
C PHE A 11 -13.05 16.14 8.21
N ARG A 12 -13.68 15.13 8.81
CA ARG A 12 -13.24 13.72 8.66
C ARG A 12 -13.23 13.27 7.21
N ARG A 13 -14.26 13.60 6.42
CA ARG A 13 -14.31 13.26 4.97
C ARG A 13 -13.19 13.95 4.19
N LEU A 14 -12.91 15.23 4.45
CA LEU A 14 -11.80 15.96 3.84
C LEU A 14 -10.43 15.34 4.18
N LEU A 15 -10.25 14.93 5.43
CA LEU A 15 -9.00 14.33 5.91
C LEU A 15 -8.78 12.91 5.35
N MET A 16 -9.86 12.14 5.16
CA MET A 16 -9.81 10.87 4.42
C MET A 16 -9.48 11.09 2.94
N LEU A 17 -10.18 12.02 2.27
CA LEU A 17 -9.91 12.38 0.86
C LEU A 17 -8.46 12.80 0.63
N ASN A 18 -7.85 13.53 1.56
CA ASN A 18 -6.44 13.92 1.44
C ASN A 18 -5.48 12.73 1.58
N ARG A 19 -5.76 11.78 2.48
CA ARG A 19 -4.96 10.56 2.63
C ARG A 19 -5.09 9.64 1.42
N ILE A 20 -6.29 9.46 0.89
CA ILE A 20 -6.54 8.68 -0.33
C ILE A 20 -5.82 9.28 -1.53
N LYS A 21 -5.95 10.59 -1.73
CA LYS A 21 -5.20 11.30 -2.77
C LYS A 21 -3.71 11.08 -2.60
N HIS A 22 -3.19 11.11 -1.38
CA HIS A 22 -1.78 10.88 -1.14
C HIS A 22 -1.33 9.45 -1.54
N TYR A 23 -2.01 8.40 -1.09
CA TYR A 23 -1.67 7.02 -1.44
C TYR A 23 -1.80 6.74 -2.94
N PHE A 24 -2.91 7.17 -3.54
CA PHE A 24 -3.13 6.99 -4.98
C PHE A 24 -2.10 7.78 -5.81
N THR A 25 -1.78 9.01 -5.40
CA THR A 25 -0.73 9.80 -6.07
C THR A 25 0.63 9.12 -5.92
N LEU A 26 0.95 8.56 -4.76
CA LEU A 26 2.19 7.86 -4.52
C LEU A 26 2.30 6.61 -5.41
N ASP A 27 1.25 5.79 -5.49
CA ASP A 27 1.20 4.62 -6.38
C ASP A 27 1.33 5.02 -7.86
N CYS A 28 0.64 6.08 -8.29
CA CYS A 28 0.78 6.61 -9.64
C CYS A 28 2.19 7.15 -9.94
N VAL A 29 2.83 7.81 -8.97
CA VAL A 29 4.21 8.32 -9.11
C VAL A 29 5.19 7.15 -9.23
N ILE A 30 5.08 6.13 -8.36
CA ILE A 30 5.91 4.92 -8.44
C ILE A 30 5.72 4.23 -9.79
N PHE A 31 4.48 4.02 -10.22
CA PHE A 31 4.18 3.42 -11.51
C PHE A 31 4.79 4.23 -12.67
N THR A 32 4.68 5.55 -12.64
CA THR A 32 5.25 6.44 -13.66
C THR A 32 6.78 6.33 -13.69
N ILE A 33 7.44 6.36 -12.53
CA ILE A 33 8.89 6.20 -12.44
C ILE A 33 9.33 4.85 -13.01
N MET A 34 8.66 3.76 -12.62
CA MET A 34 8.98 2.42 -13.13
C MET A 34 8.79 2.31 -14.64
N THR A 35 7.74 2.93 -15.19
CA THR A 35 7.47 2.95 -16.63
C THR A 35 8.51 3.78 -17.40
N VAL A 36 8.97 4.89 -16.83
CA VAL A 36 10.05 5.72 -17.40
C VAL A 36 11.37 4.94 -17.40
N VAL A 37 11.73 4.31 -16.27
CA VAL A 37 12.94 3.48 -16.19
C VAL A 37 12.88 2.35 -17.23
N LEU A 38 11.73 1.69 -17.36
CA LEU A 38 11.52 0.65 -18.37
C LEU A 38 11.78 1.19 -19.79
N SER A 39 11.21 2.36 -20.09
CA SER A 39 11.33 3.01 -21.40
C SER A 39 12.79 3.37 -21.73
N ILE A 40 13.56 3.81 -20.73
CA ILE A 40 14.99 4.10 -20.87
C ILE A 40 15.77 2.80 -21.13
N VAL A 41 15.52 1.74 -20.35
CA VAL A 41 16.16 0.43 -20.54
C VAL A 41 15.87 -0.11 -21.94
N TYR A 42 14.64 0.03 -22.43
CA TYR A 42 14.27 -0.37 -23.78
C TYR A 42 15.01 0.43 -24.86
N TYR A 43 15.12 1.74 -24.70
CA TYR A 43 15.87 2.59 -25.63
C TYR A 43 17.32 2.13 -25.76
N PHE A 44 18.02 1.90 -24.63
CA PHE A 44 19.41 1.44 -24.67
C PHE A 44 19.56 -0.02 -25.15
N ALA A 45 18.62 -0.90 -24.79
CA ALA A 45 18.64 -2.30 -25.22
C ALA A 45 18.37 -2.48 -26.72
N THR A 46 17.65 -1.54 -27.35
CA THR A 46 17.41 -1.54 -28.80
C THR A 46 18.46 -0.77 -29.61
N TRP A 47 19.27 0.08 -28.96
CA TRP A 47 20.32 0.88 -29.58
C TRP A 47 21.52 0.03 -30.04
N ASP A 48 21.89 -1.00 -29.28
CA ASP A 48 23.03 -1.86 -29.60
C ASP A 48 22.59 -3.16 -30.31
N SER A 49 22.77 -3.19 -31.63
CA SER A 49 22.38 -4.31 -32.52
C SER A 49 23.04 -5.66 -32.21
N THR A 50 24.03 -5.68 -31.31
CA THR A 50 24.79 -6.89 -30.93
C THR A 50 24.18 -7.67 -29.75
N VAL A 51 23.31 -7.05 -28.93
CA VAL A 51 22.68 -7.69 -27.77
C VAL A 51 21.35 -8.35 -28.19
N LYS A 52 21.43 -9.36 -29.06
CA LYS A 52 20.25 -9.98 -29.70
C LYS A 52 19.70 -11.23 -29.00
N THR A 53 20.13 -11.55 -27.77
CA THR A 53 19.93 -12.91 -27.21
C THR A 53 18.89 -13.04 -26.11
N ILE A 54 18.28 -11.96 -25.64
CA ILE A 54 16.97 -12.00 -24.95
C ILE A 54 16.13 -10.95 -25.66
N THR A 55 15.13 -11.38 -26.44
CA THR A 55 14.26 -10.47 -27.19
C THR A 55 13.79 -9.36 -26.26
N VAL A 56 14.27 -8.13 -26.47
CA VAL A 56 13.95 -6.95 -25.67
C VAL A 56 12.43 -6.80 -25.51
N GLU A 57 11.69 -7.21 -26.53
CA GLU A 57 10.23 -7.37 -26.55
C GLU A 57 9.68 -8.32 -25.48
N GLY A 58 10.30 -9.48 -25.26
CA GLY A 58 9.93 -10.45 -24.22
C GLY A 58 10.22 -9.94 -22.81
N LEU A 59 11.34 -9.23 -22.62
CA LEU A 59 11.64 -8.56 -21.35
C LEU A 59 10.61 -7.46 -21.07
N PHE A 60 10.30 -6.62 -22.06
CA PHE A 60 9.36 -5.52 -21.93
C PHE A 60 7.92 -6.00 -21.71
N LYS A 61 7.51 -7.06 -22.40
CA LYS A 61 6.19 -7.68 -22.21
C LYS A 61 6.08 -8.21 -20.78
N THR A 62 7.05 -9.01 -20.34
CA THR A 62 7.04 -9.64 -19.00
C THR A 62 7.12 -8.60 -17.88
N PHE A 63 8.03 -7.65 -18.00
CA PHE A 63 8.28 -6.64 -16.98
C PHE A 63 7.20 -5.55 -16.98
N GLY A 64 6.68 -5.17 -18.15
CA GLY A 64 5.51 -4.30 -18.29
C GLY A 64 4.26 -4.92 -17.67
N THR A 65 4.01 -6.22 -17.92
CA THR A 65 2.91 -6.94 -17.24
C THR A 65 3.12 -7.05 -15.73
N MET A 66 4.36 -7.22 -15.25
CA MET A 66 4.65 -7.17 -13.81
C MET A 66 4.33 -5.80 -13.21
N VAL A 67 4.85 -4.72 -13.78
CA VAL A 67 4.62 -3.35 -13.26
C VAL A 67 3.12 -3.00 -13.28
N PHE A 68 2.42 -3.34 -14.35
CA PHE A 68 0.96 -3.13 -14.45
C PHE A 68 0.17 -3.98 -13.44
N SER A 69 0.53 -5.25 -13.27
CA SER A 69 -0.12 -6.11 -12.29
C SER A 69 0.10 -5.62 -10.87
N TYR A 70 1.32 -5.19 -10.51
CA TYR A 70 1.59 -4.59 -9.21
C TYR A 70 0.74 -3.35 -8.97
N PHE A 71 0.71 -2.42 -9.93
CA PHE A 71 -0.14 -1.22 -9.84
C PHE A 71 -1.62 -1.56 -9.67
N THR A 72 -2.13 -2.55 -10.40
CA THR A 72 -3.53 -2.97 -10.30
C THR A 72 -3.83 -3.54 -8.91
N VAL A 73 -2.98 -4.44 -8.42
CA VAL A 73 -3.15 -5.08 -7.10
C VAL A 73 -3.08 -4.05 -5.97
N THR A 74 -2.10 -3.13 -5.98
CA THR A 74 -1.97 -2.10 -4.94
C THR A 74 -3.11 -1.09 -4.99
N THR A 75 -3.56 -0.71 -6.19
CA THR A 75 -4.69 0.21 -6.36
C THR A 75 -5.99 -0.38 -5.79
N VAL A 76 -6.30 -1.64 -6.12
CA VAL A 76 -7.49 -2.33 -5.58
C VAL A 76 -7.38 -2.49 -4.08
N MET A 77 -6.19 -2.86 -3.59
CA MET A 77 -5.92 -2.98 -2.16
C MET A 77 -6.18 -1.64 -1.44
N ALA A 78 -5.63 -0.53 -1.95
CA ALA A 78 -5.84 0.81 -1.40
C ALA A 78 -7.33 1.22 -1.40
N PHE A 79 -8.07 0.87 -2.46
CA PHE A 79 -9.50 1.12 -2.55
C PHE A 79 -10.31 0.33 -1.52
N LEU A 80 -9.98 -0.95 -1.29
CA LEU A 80 -10.61 -1.76 -0.25
C LEU A 80 -10.30 -1.25 1.15
N PHE A 81 -9.05 -0.85 1.39
CA PHE A 81 -8.64 -0.18 2.63
C PHE A 81 -9.43 1.10 2.88
N MET A 82 -9.71 1.88 1.84
CA MET A 82 -10.54 3.07 1.94
C MET A 82 -11.98 2.75 2.31
N ILE A 83 -12.61 1.78 1.65
CA ILE A 83 -14.01 1.39 1.94
C ILE A 83 -14.13 0.86 3.38
N LEU A 84 -13.16 0.07 3.82
CA LEU A 84 -13.18 -0.60 5.11
C LEU A 84 -12.47 0.19 6.22
N GLU A 85 -11.95 1.39 5.95
CA GLU A 85 -11.14 2.19 6.89
C GLU A 85 -11.83 2.34 8.24
N LYS A 86 -13.14 2.63 8.24
CA LYS A 86 -13.92 2.79 9.46
C LYS A 86 -13.92 1.50 10.29
N HIS A 87 -14.20 0.37 9.65
CA HIS A 87 -14.23 -0.94 10.32
C HIS A 87 -12.85 -1.39 10.78
N ILE A 88 -11.79 -0.99 10.07
CA ILE A 88 -10.41 -1.30 10.46
C ILE A 88 -10.00 -0.48 11.69
N ASN A 89 -10.31 0.81 11.72
CA ASN A 89 -9.84 1.70 12.79
C ASN A 89 -10.66 1.56 14.08
N GLU A 90 -11.95 1.24 14.00
CA GLU A 90 -12.82 1.17 15.19
C GLU A 90 -12.69 -0.16 15.96
N ASN A 91 -12.23 -1.23 15.31
CA ASN A 91 -12.28 -2.59 15.87
C ASN A 91 -10.94 -3.12 16.41
N GLY A 92 -9.91 -2.28 16.54
CA GLY A 92 -8.61 -2.66 17.11
C GLY A 92 -8.02 -3.92 16.47
N TYR A 93 -7.91 -5.01 17.25
CA TYR A 93 -7.37 -6.31 16.78
C TYR A 93 -8.16 -6.91 15.61
N ILE A 94 -9.48 -6.82 15.62
CA ILE A 94 -10.32 -7.31 14.52
C ILE A 94 -10.08 -6.49 13.25
N GLY A 95 -9.78 -5.20 13.40
CA GLY A 95 -9.37 -4.34 12.28
C GLY A 95 -8.10 -4.83 11.60
N HIS A 96 -7.14 -5.34 12.36
CA HIS A 96 -5.93 -5.95 11.82
C HIS A 96 -6.23 -7.24 11.05
N LEU A 97 -7.12 -8.11 11.56
CA LEU A 97 -7.56 -9.29 10.83
C LEU A 97 -8.23 -8.92 9.49
N ILE A 98 -9.08 -7.90 9.48
CA ILE A 98 -9.72 -7.39 8.24
C ILE A 98 -8.65 -6.90 7.27
N SER A 99 -7.69 -6.09 7.72
CA SER A 99 -6.61 -5.61 6.84
C SER A 99 -5.74 -6.73 6.28
N MET A 100 -5.43 -7.75 7.08
CA MET A 100 -4.68 -8.92 6.64
C MET A 100 -5.47 -9.73 5.61
N ALA A 101 -6.78 -9.89 5.80
CA ALA A 101 -7.66 -10.53 4.82
C ALA A 101 -7.74 -9.75 3.50
N ILE A 102 -7.74 -8.41 3.53
CA ILE A 102 -7.67 -7.58 2.31
C ILE A 102 -6.35 -7.82 1.58
N VAL A 103 -5.21 -7.80 2.28
CA VAL A 103 -3.89 -8.04 1.66
C VAL A 103 -3.84 -9.42 1.04
N LEU A 104 -4.24 -10.46 1.78
CA LEU A 104 -4.25 -11.83 1.29
C LEU A 104 -5.17 -11.99 0.09
N SER A 105 -6.41 -11.49 0.15
CA SER A 105 -7.37 -11.59 -0.96
C SER A 105 -6.90 -10.86 -2.21
N CYS A 106 -6.26 -9.70 -2.10
CA CYS A 106 -5.72 -8.99 -3.26
C CYS A 106 -4.52 -9.74 -3.86
N VAL A 107 -3.59 -10.20 -3.04
CA VAL A 107 -2.37 -10.87 -3.53
C VAL A 107 -2.68 -12.26 -4.09
N TYR A 108 -3.59 -13.02 -3.47
CA TYR A 108 -3.99 -14.34 -3.97
C TYR A 108 -5.03 -14.27 -5.09
N GLY A 109 -6.06 -13.44 -4.92
CA GLY A 109 -7.15 -13.33 -5.88
C GLY A 109 -6.69 -12.68 -7.18
N LEU A 110 -6.12 -11.48 -7.10
CA LEU A 110 -5.65 -10.77 -8.29
C LEU A 110 -4.23 -11.21 -8.67
N GLY A 111 -3.28 -11.17 -7.74
CA GLY A 111 -1.88 -11.53 -8.03
C GLY A 111 -1.72 -12.98 -8.47
N GLY A 112 -2.22 -13.92 -7.66
CA GLY A 112 -2.16 -15.35 -7.97
C GLY A 112 -3.14 -15.79 -9.05
N GLY A 113 -4.40 -15.32 -9.01
CA GLY A 113 -5.47 -15.85 -9.85
C GLY A 113 -5.66 -15.18 -11.20
N VAL A 114 -5.37 -13.87 -11.30
CA VAL A 114 -5.53 -13.11 -12.55
C VAL A 114 -4.18 -12.89 -13.24
N PHE A 115 -3.13 -12.66 -12.46
CA PHE A 115 -1.79 -12.33 -12.98
C PHE A 115 -0.77 -13.46 -12.85
N ASP A 116 -1.18 -14.64 -12.37
CA ASP A 116 -0.34 -15.84 -12.27
C ASP A 116 1.03 -15.60 -11.61
N TRP A 117 1.11 -14.71 -10.61
CA TRP A 117 2.38 -14.40 -9.90
C TRP A 117 3.03 -15.64 -9.27
N PHE A 118 2.20 -16.61 -8.87
CA PHE A 118 2.63 -17.88 -8.34
C PHE A 118 1.54 -18.93 -8.58
N PRO A 119 1.91 -20.22 -8.71
CA PRO A 119 0.93 -21.28 -8.88
C PRO A 119 0.16 -21.53 -7.57
N ILE A 120 -1.13 -21.18 -7.55
CA ILE A 120 -2.02 -21.23 -6.38
C ILE A 120 -2.08 -22.63 -5.74
N PHE A 121 -2.15 -23.69 -6.56
CA PHE A 121 -2.29 -25.07 -6.07
C PHE A 121 -0.93 -25.77 -5.88
N SER A 122 0.12 -25.03 -5.50
CA SER A 122 1.47 -25.57 -5.36
C SER A 122 2.16 -25.17 -4.05
N ILE A 123 3.27 -25.84 -3.73
CA ILE A 123 4.14 -25.49 -2.58
C ILE A 123 4.60 -24.02 -2.61
N TRP A 124 4.74 -23.43 -3.81
CA TRP A 124 5.11 -22.03 -4.00
C TRP A 124 4.08 -21.07 -3.43
N SER A 125 2.80 -21.43 -3.48
CA SER A 125 1.75 -20.68 -2.80
C SER A 125 2.01 -20.61 -1.29
N LEU A 126 2.44 -21.71 -0.68
CA LEU A 126 2.69 -21.77 0.76
C LEU A 126 3.88 -20.89 1.15
N TYR A 127 4.94 -20.86 0.33
CA TYR A 127 6.06 -19.92 0.53
C TYR A 127 5.60 -18.46 0.43
N THR A 128 4.79 -18.13 -0.57
CA THR A 128 4.22 -16.78 -0.72
C THR A 128 3.36 -16.40 0.48
N PHE A 129 2.53 -17.32 1.00
CA PHE A 129 1.77 -17.09 2.22
C PHE A 129 2.68 -16.69 3.39
N ILE A 130 3.70 -17.52 3.68
CA ILE A 130 4.62 -17.29 4.80
C ILE A 130 5.31 -15.93 4.69
N VAL A 131 5.81 -15.59 3.50
CA VAL A 131 6.47 -14.30 3.26
C VAL A 131 5.52 -13.13 3.52
N ILE A 132 4.27 -13.21 3.03
CA ILE A 132 3.27 -12.16 3.25
C ILE A 132 2.97 -12.00 4.75
N VAL A 133 2.78 -13.10 5.48
CA VAL A 133 2.51 -13.04 6.93
C VAL A 133 3.68 -12.40 7.68
N ILE A 134 4.92 -12.77 7.35
CA ILE A 134 6.12 -12.21 7.98
C ILE A 134 6.21 -10.71 7.71
N VAL A 135 6.13 -10.30 6.44
CA VAL A 135 6.23 -8.89 6.04
C VAL A 135 5.12 -8.06 6.70
N TYR A 136 3.87 -8.55 6.66
CA TYR A 136 2.74 -7.89 7.30
C TYR A 136 2.97 -7.72 8.81
N THR A 137 3.47 -8.76 9.48
CA THR A 137 3.76 -8.72 10.93
C THR A 137 4.84 -7.69 11.26
N ILE A 138 5.93 -7.64 10.49
CA ILE A 138 7.01 -6.66 10.69
C ILE A 138 6.49 -5.22 10.49
N VAL A 139 5.71 -4.98 9.44
CA VAL A 139 5.09 -3.68 9.17
C VAL A 139 4.12 -3.29 10.30
N PHE A 140 3.36 -4.26 10.83
CA PHE A 140 2.47 -4.02 11.95
C PHE A 140 3.24 -3.61 13.21
N PHE A 141 4.27 -4.35 13.61
CA PHE A 141 5.08 -4.02 14.79
C PHE A 141 5.78 -2.66 14.66
N THR A 142 6.33 -2.35 13.49
CA THR A 142 6.98 -1.05 13.27
C THR A 142 5.98 0.11 13.36
N MET A 143 4.77 -0.04 12.80
CA MET A 143 3.71 0.96 12.96
C MET A 143 3.23 1.08 14.41
N PHE A 144 3.11 -0.03 15.13
CA PHE A 144 2.72 -0.03 16.55
C PHE A 144 3.72 0.77 17.39
N HIS A 145 5.02 0.49 17.26
CA HIS A 145 6.07 1.22 17.96
C HIS A 145 6.04 2.72 17.63
N LYS A 146 5.89 3.07 16.35
CA LYS A 146 5.82 4.47 15.93
C LYS A 146 4.61 5.21 16.50
N ASN A 147 3.44 4.55 16.53
CA ASN A 147 2.23 5.14 17.12
C ASN A 147 2.37 5.41 18.62
N VAL A 148 3.06 4.52 19.35
CA VAL A 148 3.37 4.72 20.77
C VAL A 148 4.31 5.92 20.96
N GLU A 149 5.36 6.00 20.14
CA GLU A 149 6.32 7.11 20.19
C GLU A 149 5.66 8.47 19.89
N ASP A 150 4.86 8.54 18.84
CA ASP A 150 4.16 9.76 18.44
C ASP A 150 3.12 10.18 19.50
N SER A 151 2.42 9.22 20.11
CA SER A 151 1.48 9.49 21.21
C SER A 151 2.18 10.05 22.44
N ASN A 152 3.35 9.52 22.80
CA ASN A 152 4.15 10.02 23.91
C ASN A 152 4.64 11.46 23.65
N LYS A 153 5.14 11.73 22.43
CA LYS A 153 5.56 13.07 22.01
C LYS A 153 4.42 14.09 22.05
N ILE A 154 3.21 13.70 21.64
CA ILE A 154 2.02 14.56 21.70
C ILE A 154 1.61 14.83 23.15
N ASN A 155 1.59 13.80 24.00
CA ASN A 155 1.26 13.95 25.42
C ASN A 155 2.25 14.84 26.17
N GLU A 156 3.56 14.73 25.88
CA GLU A 156 4.55 15.65 26.43
C GLU A 156 4.34 17.09 25.98
N LYS A 157 4.03 17.31 24.70
CA LYS A 157 3.73 18.67 24.19
C LYS A 157 2.47 19.26 24.83
N LEU A 158 1.44 18.44 25.05
CA LEU A 158 0.21 18.87 25.72
C LEU A 158 0.45 19.23 27.19
N LYS A 159 1.23 18.42 27.92
CA LYS A 159 1.61 18.74 29.31
C LYS A 159 2.35 20.09 29.39
N LYS A 160 3.35 20.31 28.53
CA LYS A 160 4.10 21.58 28.49
C LYS A 160 3.21 22.79 28.17
N MET A 161 2.19 22.63 27.31
CA MET A 161 1.23 23.70 27.01
C MET A 161 0.27 23.97 28.17
N GLN A 162 -0.13 22.96 28.93
CA GLN A 162 -0.98 23.12 30.11
C GLN A 162 -0.22 23.78 31.26
N GLU A 163 1.03 23.41 31.50
CA GLU A 163 1.90 24.04 32.50
C GLU A 163 2.09 25.53 32.19
N LYS A 164 2.34 25.88 30.92
CA LYS A 164 2.53 27.27 30.47
C LYS A 164 1.26 28.14 30.50
N ASN A 165 0.06 27.54 30.45
CA ASN A 165 -1.21 28.27 30.54
C ASN A 165 -1.71 28.44 31.98
N ASN A 166 -1.12 27.71 32.94
CA ASN A 166 -1.45 27.80 34.36
C ASN A 166 -0.48 28.71 35.15
N GLU A 167 0.60 29.19 34.50
CA GLU A 167 1.45 30.31 34.95
C GLU A 167 0.93 31.65 34.40
#